data_AF-A0A1X0F559-F1
#
_entry.id   AF-A0A1X0F559-F1
#
_cell.length_a   1.000
_cell.length_b   1.000
_cell.length_c   1.000
_cell.angle_alpha   90.00
_cell.angle_beta   90.00
_cell.angle_gamma   90.00
#
_symmetry.space_group_name_H-M   'P 1'
#
loop_
_entity.id
_entity.type
_entity.pdbx_description
1 polymer ?
#
loop_
_entity_poly.entity_id
_entity_poly.type
_entity_poly.pdbx_seq_one_letter_code
_entity_poly.pdbx_strand_id
1 'polypeptide(L)'
;MAGRTVEAMYITEADWDRLSRHLGIEHRLPPRAVYFSVAALARDDEIIASWASTQMSSEAPPTSVWSNWIVTRQLLGHTELTFNAPFYDSVEEASSFQSDKVTMEVGAAWARPLSSVVEVGFDNVVSMVAQNPQQWWSTATTVRLRFTDTSPVEVLGPTSLYQPAVRERWDQFVEAIRSSVA
;
A
#
# COMPACT_ATOMS: atom_id res chain seq x y z
N MET A 1 18.24 1.64 34.67
CA MET A 1 17.38 1.51 33.48
C MET A 1 16.85 2.89 33.15
N ALA A 2 17.30 3.51 32.06
CA ALA A 2 16.78 4.81 31.64
C ALA A 2 15.43 4.58 30.92
N GLY A 3 14.36 5.18 31.44
CA GLY A 3 13.06 5.16 30.78
C GLY A 3 13.17 5.88 29.44
N ARG A 4 12.88 5.17 28.34
CA ARG A 4 12.64 5.82 27.04
C ARG A 4 11.37 6.64 27.17
N THR A 5 11.50 7.96 27.14
CA THR A 5 10.37 8.86 26.90
C THR A 5 9.83 8.52 25.51
N VAL A 6 8.62 7.99 25.44
CA VAL A 6 7.89 7.87 24.16
C VAL A 6 7.42 9.28 23.85
N GLU A 7 8.07 9.96 22.92
CA GLU A 7 7.52 11.20 22.37
C GLU A 7 6.22 10.85 21.65
N ALA A 8 5.16 11.57 21.99
CA ALA A 8 3.90 11.44 21.27
C ALA A 8 4.16 11.77 19.80
N MET A 9 3.78 10.84 18.92
CA MET A 9 3.87 11.03 17.49
C MET A 9 2.75 11.97 17.04
N TYR A 10 3.12 13.16 16.59
CA TYR A 10 2.19 14.13 16.01
C TYR A 10 2.34 14.13 14.50
N ILE A 11 1.25 13.92 13.77
CA ILE A 11 1.18 14.12 12.32
C ILE A 11 0.71 15.55 12.09
N THR A 12 1.53 16.38 11.46
CA THR A 12 1.16 17.74 11.07
C THR A 12 0.29 17.73 9.80
N GLU A 13 -0.35 18.85 9.49
CA GLU A 13 -1.11 19.01 8.24
C GLU A 13 -0.23 18.81 6.99
N ALA A 14 1.03 19.27 7.04
CA ALA A 14 1.99 19.07 5.97
C ALA A 14 2.36 17.58 5.78
N ASP A 15 2.49 16.84 6.88
CA ASP A 15 2.76 15.39 6.85
C ASP A 15 1.54 14.65 6.26
N TRP A 16 0.33 15.12 6.60
CA TRP A 16 -0.92 14.57 6.07
C TRP A 16 -1.03 14.70 4.55
N ASP A 17 -0.77 15.90 4.02
CA ASP A 17 -0.81 16.16 2.58
C ASP A 17 0.24 15.35 1.81
N ARG A 18 1.41 15.14 2.42
CA ARG A 18 2.47 14.30 1.84
C ARG A 18 2.11 12.84 1.84
N LEU A 19 1.69 12.29 2.98
CA LEU A 19 1.23 10.90 3.06
C LEU A 19 0.03 10.65 2.13
N SER A 20 -0.85 11.63 1.95
CA SER A 20 -1.99 11.51 1.03
C SER A 20 -1.54 11.29 -0.42
N ARG A 21 -0.44 11.89 -0.84
CA ARG A 21 0.17 11.66 -2.16
C ARG A 21 0.77 10.25 -2.29
N HIS A 22 1.28 9.70 -1.20
CA HIS A 22 1.88 8.36 -1.16
C HIS A 22 0.87 7.22 -1.00
N LEU A 23 -0.30 7.50 -0.41
CA LEU A 23 -1.26 6.47 0.00
C LEU A 23 -2.61 6.56 -0.70
N GLY A 24 -2.92 7.69 -1.34
CA GLY A 24 -4.11 7.83 -2.19
C GLY A 24 -4.08 6.90 -3.39
N ILE A 25 -5.24 6.38 -3.79
CA ILE A 25 -5.42 5.49 -4.94
C ILE A 25 -6.51 6.08 -5.82
N GLU A 26 -6.17 6.58 -7.02
CA GLU A 26 -7.09 7.15 -8.03
C GLU A 26 -8.25 7.99 -7.43
N HIS A 27 -9.38 7.36 -7.13
CA HIS A 27 -10.62 7.97 -6.66
C HIS A 27 -10.90 7.77 -5.16
N ARG A 28 -9.96 7.20 -4.39
CA ARG A 28 -10.12 6.85 -2.99
C ARG A 28 -8.96 7.37 -2.15
N LEU A 29 -9.32 7.97 -1.03
CA LEU A 29 -8.37 8.47 -0.03
C LEU A 29 -8.41 7.55 1.20
N PRO A 30 -7.26 7.14 1.74
CA PRO A 30 -7.21 6.15 2.81
C PRO A 30 -7.94 6.60 4.08
N PRO A 31 -8.52 5.69 4.88
CA PRO A 31 -8.98 6.02 6.24
C PRO A 31 -7.81 6.48 7.13
N ARG A 32 -8.10 7.25 8.19
CA ARG A 32 -7.07 7.79 9.10
C ARG A 32 -6.14 6.73 9.67
N ALA A 33 -6.66 5.56 10.00
CA ALA A 33 -5.85 4.47 10.53
C ALA A 33 -4.73 4.02 9.57
N VAL A 34 -4.95 4.10 8.26
CA VAL A 34 -3.93 3.79 7.25
C VAL A 34 -2.78 4.81 7.33
N TYR A 35 -3.09 6.10 7.42
CA TYR A 35 -2.06 7.14 7.59
C TYR A 35 -1.21 6.91 8.83
N PHE A 36 -1.85 6.64 9.97
CA PHE A 36 -1.12 6.36 11.22
C PHE A 36 -0.25 5.11 11.12
N SER A 37 -0.75 4.05 10.46
CA SER A 37 0.01 2.80 10.30
C SER A 37 1.30 3.01 9.51
N VAL A 38 1.26 3.81 8.44
CA VAL A 38 2.41 4.10 7.58
C VAL A 38 3.37 5.05 8.28
N ALA A 39 2.86 6.10 8.90
CA ALA A 39 3.67 7.07 9.62
C ALA A 39 4.36 6.47 10.86
N ALA A 40 3.85 5.35 11.39
CA ALA A 40 4.52 4.57 12.43
C ALA A 40 5.71 3.76 11.92
N LEU A 41 5.80 3.46 10.61
CA LEU A 41 6.89 2.71 10.01
C LEU A 41 8.03 3.60 9.49
N ALA A 42 7.70 4.75 8.91
CA ALA A 42 8.69 5.69 8.39
C ALA A 42 8.20 7.13 8.48
N ARG A 43 9.15 8.07 8.54
CA ARG A 43 8.83 9.49 8.34
C ARG A 43 8.50 9.74 6.89
N ASP A 44 7.57 10.67 6.63
CA ASP A 44 7.09 11.00 5.29
C ASP A 44 8.22 11.47 4.37
N ASP A 45 9.16 12.25 4.89
CA ASP A 45 10.28 12.82 4.13
C ASP A 45 11.35 11.78 3.74
N GLU A 46 11.29 10.59 4.31
CA GLU A 46 12.15 9.46 3.97
C GLU A 46 11.57 8.57 2.87
N ILE A 47 10.27 8.70 2.56
CA ILE A 47 9.58 7.88 1.55
C ILE A 47 9.99 8.36 0.15
N ILE A 48 10.73 7.51 -0.58
CA ILE A 48 11.17 7.80 -1.95
C ILE A 48 10.21 7.23 -3.01
N ALA A 49 9.48 6.18 -2.68
CA ALA A 49 8.46 5.59 -3.53
C ALA A 49 7.41 4.87 -2.68
N SER A 50 6.21 4.70 -3.22
CA SER A 50 5.10 4.09 -2.48
C SER A 50 4.05 3.53 -3.42
N TRP A 51 3.45 2.42 -3.00
CA TRP A 51 2.33 1.80 -3.68
C TRP A 51 1.21 1.50 -2.71
N ALA A 52 -0.02 1.85 -3.06
CA ALA A 52 -1.19 1.54 -2.28
C ALA A 52 -2.20 0.81 -3.16
N SER A 53 -2.84 -0.21 -2.60
CA SER A 53 -3.90 -0.95 -3.25
C SER A 53 -5.03 -1.18 -2.24
N THR A 54 -6.24 -1.30 -2.77
CA THR A 54 -7.41 -1.65 -1.97
C THR A 54 -8.15 -2.79 -2.64
N GLN A 55 -8.55 -3.76 -1.84
CA GLN A 55 -9.34 -4.90 -2.29
C GLN A 55 -10.61 -5.01 -1.46
N MET A 56 -11.68 -5.50 -2.09
CA MET A 56 -12.89 -5.89 -1.39
C MET A 56 -12.88 -7.40 -1.22
N SER A 57 -13.08 -7.87 0.01
CA SER A 57 -13.41 -9.28 0.23
C SER A 57 -14.90 -9.49 0.00
N SER A 58 -15.25 -10.50 -0.80
CA SER A 58 -16.63 -10.92 -1.02
C SER A 58 -17.17 -11.85 0.07
N GLU A 59 -16.40 -12.12 1.11
CA GLU A 59 -16.87 -12.88 2.27
C GLU A 59 -18.04 -12.17 2.96
N ALA A 60 -18.82 -12.90 3.76
CA ALA A 60 -19.96 -12.34 4.49
C ALA A 60 -19.61 -12.23 5.99
N PRO A 61 -19.59 -11.03 6.59
CA PRO A 61 -19.84 -9.72 5.98
C PRO A 61 -18.66 -9.23 5.10
N PRO A 62 -18.94 -8.43 4.05
CA PRO A 62 -17.89 -7.97 3.15
C PRO A 62 -16.96 -6.97 3.83
N THR A 63 -15.67 -7.05 3.52
CA THR A 63 -14.62 -6.23 4.12
C THR A 63 -13.83 -5.48 3.06
N SER A 64 -13.11 -4.44 3.48
CA SER A 64 -12.13 -3.74 2.66
C SER A 64 -10.75 -3.91 3.23
N VAL A 65 -9.79 -4.27 2.38
CA VAL A 65 -8.39 -4.37 2.73
C VAL A 65 -7.64 -3.22 2.08
N TRP A 66 -6.83 -2.51 2.86
CA TRP A 66 -5.87 -1.52 2.39
C TRP A 66 -4.46 -2.07 2.56
N SER A 67 -3.77 -2.33 1.45
CA SER A 67 -2.36 -2.74 1.45
C SER A 67 -1.51 -1.57 0.98
N ASN A 68 -0.58 -1.13 1.83
CA ASN A 68 0.27 0.02 1.60
C ASN A 68 1.72 -0.38 1.73
N TRP A 69 2.49 -0.01 0.71
CA TRP A 69 3.91 -0.29 0.57
C TRP A 69 4.66 1.02 0.47
N ILE A 70 5.73 1.15 1.25
CA ILE A 70 6.60 2.32 1.23
C ILE A 70 8.04 1.88 1.06
N VAL A 71 8.79 2.63 0.26
CA VAL A 71 10.23 2.44 0.06
C VAL A 71 10.91 3.69 0.59
N THR A 72 11.86 3.50 1.50
CA THR A 72 12.83 4.54 1.89
C THR A 72 14.20 4.18 1.35
N ARG A 73 15.22 5.00 1.64
CA ARG A 73 16.61 4.67 1.28
C ARG A 73 17.13 3.37 1.91
N GLN A 74 16.54 2.92 3.02
CA GLN A 74 17.06 1.79 3.79
C GLN A 74 16.03 0.70 4.05
N LEU A 75 14.74 1.00 3.92
CA LEU A 75 13.66 0.12 4.36
C LEU A 75 12.61 -0.08 3.26
N LEU A 76 12.04 -1.28 3.25
CA LEU A 76 10.75 -1.57 2.63
C LEU A 76 9.73 -1.77 3.77
N GLY A 77 8.73 -0.91 3.83
CA GLY A 77 7.63 -1.00 4.77
C GLY A 77 6.37 -1.53 4.12
N HIS A 78 5.62 -2.35 4.85
CA HIS A 78 4.30 -2.83 4.45
C HIS A 78 3.32 -2.76 5.62
N THR A 79 2.14 -2.23 5.33
CA THR A 79 0.98 -2.28 6.23
C THR A 79 -0.24 -2.80 5.49
N GLU A 80 -0.98 -3.69 6.11
CA GLU A 80 -2.25 -4.20 5.65
C GLU A 80 -3.30 -4.03 6.73
N LEU A 81 -4.36 -3.30 6.41
CA LEU A 81 -5.46 -2.99 7.32
C LEU A 81 -6.77 -3.48 6.72
N THR A 82 -7.49 -4.31 7.47
CA THR A 82 -8.80 -4.81 7.11
C THR A 82 -9.87 -4.07 7.89
N PHE A 83 -10.86 -3.54 7.19
CA PHE A 83 -12.01 -2.87 7.76
C PHE A 83 -13.25 -3.74 7.54
N ASN A 84 -14.06 -3.95 8.58
CA ASN A 84 -15.30 -4.73 8.52
C ASN A 84 -16.45 -4.01 7.76
N ALA A 85 -16.10 -3.21 6.75
CA ALA A 85 -17.03 -2.50 5.89
C ALA A 85 -16.51 -2.56 4.45
N PRO A 86 -17.39 -2.80 3.46
CA PRO A 86 -17.03 -2.76 2.05
C PRO A 86 -16.77 -1.32 1.62
N PHE A 87 -15.84 -1.15 0.67
CA PHE A 87 -15.42 0.15 0.14
C PHE A 87 -15.08 1.22 1.20
N TYR A 88 -14.60 0.82 2.38
CA TYR A 88 -14.30 1.78 3.44
C TYR A 88 -13.07 2.63 3.10
N ASP A 89 -13.25 3.95 3.09
CA ASP A 89 -12.25 4.97 2.81
C ASP A 89 -12.51 6.24 3.66
N SER A 90 -11.73 7.31 3.47
CA SER A 90 -11.89 8.54 4.25
C SER A 90 -13.25 9.24 4.06
N VAL A 91 -13.91 9.07 2.91
CA VAL A 91 -15.23 9.68 2.66
C VAL A 91 -16.27 8.94 3.51
N GLU A 92 -16.21 7.61 3.53
CA GLU A 92 -17.05 6.79 4.40
C GLU A 92 -16.72 6.98 5.88
N GLU A 93 -15.44 7.16 6.24
CA GLU A 93 -15.03 7.45 7.62
C GLU A 93 -15.57 8.80 8.13
N ALA A 94 -15.61 9.81 7.27
CA ALA A 94 -16.18 11.12 7.61
C ALA A 94 -17.72 11.10 7.72
N SER A 95 -18.37 10.05 7.19
CA SER A 95 -19.82 9.89 7.27
C SER A 95 -20.26 9.46 8.67
N SER A 96 -21.14 10.26 9.27
CA SER A 96 -21.71 10.00 10.60
C SER A 96 -22.53 8.71 10.69
N PHE A 97 -22.86 8.09 9.55
CA PHE A 97 -23.65 6.86 9.50
C PHE A 97 -22.84 5.60 9.81
N GLN A 98 -21.52 5.61 9.62
CA GLN A 98 -20.69 4.41 9.69
C GLN A 98 -19.51 4.50 10.68
N SER A 99 -19.02 5.71 11.02
CA SER A 99 -17.77 5.91 11.78
C SER A 99 -17.67 5.09 13.07
N ASP A 100 -18.78 4.93 13.80
CA ASP A 100 -18.77 4.31 15.14
C ASP A 100 -18.96 2.78 15.10
N LYS A 101 -19.17 2.20 13.92
CA LYS A 101 -19.45 0.76 13.74
C LYS A 101 -18.35 0.02 13.01
N VAL A 102 -17.41 0.74 12.40
CA VAL A 102 -16.32 0.13 11.64
C VAL A 102 -15.18 -0.26 12.58
N THR A 103 -14.89 -1.54 12.61
CA THR A 103 -13.73 -2.11 13.28
C THR A 103 -12.60 -2.32 12.27
N MET A 104 -11.38 -2.19 12.75
CA MET A 104 -10.16 -2.37 11.97
C MET A 104 -9.32 -3.49 12.58
N GLU A 105 -8.80 -4.36 11.73
CA GLU A 105 -7.81 -5.38 12.06
C GLU A 105 -6.52 -5.11 11.29
N VAL A 106 -5.37 -5.30 11.94
CA VAL A 106 -4.06 -5.21 11.29
C VAL A 106 -3.68 -6.59 10.80
N GLY A 107 -3.72 -6.80 9.48
CA GLY A 107 -3.30 -8.05 8.84
C GLY A 107 -1.78 -8.17 8.77
N ALA A 108 -1.11 -7.05 8.48
CA ALA A 108 0.35 -6.97 8.46
C ALA A 108 0.82 -5.56 8.85
N ALA A 109 1.92 -5.47 9.60
CA ALA A 109 2.64 -4.23 9.82
C ALA A 109 4.10 -4.57 10.09
N TRP A 110 4.98 -4.31 9.12
CA TRP A 110 6.40 -4.59 9.26
C TRP A 110 7.24 -3.65 8.40
N ALA A 111 8.49 -3.45 8.83
CA ALA A 111 9.53 -2.80 8.05
C ALA A 111 10.74 -3.72 8.00
N ARG A 112 11.30 -3.91 6.80
CA ARG A 112 12.48 -4.75 6.55
C ARG A 112 13.57 -3.92 5.90
N PRO A 113 14.86 -4.23 6.16
CA PRO A 113 15.95 -3.65 5.39
C PRO A 113 15.71 -3.89 3.90
N LEU A 114 15.84 -2.84 3.09
CA LEU A 114 15.66 -2.95 1.65
C LEU A 114 16.69 -3.93 1.04
N SER A 115 17.87 -4.05 1.67
CA SER A 115 18.90 -5.04 1.35
C SER A 115 18.55 -6.49 1.64
N SER A 116 17.44 -6.78 2.34
CA SER A 116 16.99 -8.16 2.55
C SER A 116 16.13 -8.70 1.41
N VAL A 117 15.74 -7.85 0.45
CA VAL A 117 15.09 -8.28 -0.79
C VAL A 117 16.15 -8.91 -1.70
N VAL A 118 15.99 -10.20 -1.99
CA VAL A 118 16.96 -10.97 -2.82
C VAL A 118 16.43 -11.28 -4.21
N GLU A 119 15.15 -11.06 -4.45
CA GLU A 119 14.52 -11.33 -5.75
C GLU A 119 13.26 -10.49 -5.92
N VAL A 120 13.09 -9.95 -7.14
CA VAL A 120 11.88 -9.28 -7.60
C VAL A 120 11.35 -10.04 -8.81
N GLY A 121 10.33 -10.85 -8.61
CA GLY A 121 9.61 -11.60 -9.64
C GLY A 121 8.35 -10.87 -10.11
N PHE A 122 7.89 -11.21 -11.31
CA PHE A 122 6.66 -10.70 -11.91
C PHE A 122 5.82 -11.89 -12.33
N ASP A 123 4.63 -12.04 -11.75
CA ASP A 123 3.66 -13.04 -12.20
C ASP A 123 2.83 -12.47 -13.34
N ASN A 124 2.69 -13.24 -14.42
CA ASN A 124 1.90 -13.00 -15.65
C ASN A 124 1.37 -11.57 -15.89
N VAL A 125 1.87 -10.93 -16.95
CA VAL A 125 1.18 -9.80 -17.58
C VAL A 125 -0.03 -10.35 -18.33
N VAL A 126 -1.23 -10.22 -17.77
CA VAL A 126 -2.45 -10.56 -18.50
C VAL A 126 -2.83 -9.39 -19.40
N SER A 127 -2.60 -9.56 -20.70
CA SER A 127 -3.24 -8.71 -21.70
C SER A 127 -4.71 -9.12 -21.80
N MET A 128 -5.60 -8.37 -21.17
CA MET A 128 -7.04 -8.63 -21.32
C MET A 128 -7.52 -8.42 -22.76
N VAL A 129 -6.74 -7.75 -23.62
CA VAL A 129 -7.01 -7.61 -25.05
C VAL A 129 -7.10 -8.97 -25.75
N ALA A 130 -6.30 -9.95 -25.31
CA ALA A 130 -6.33 -11.29 -25.89
C ALA A 130 -7.56 -12.11 -25.45
N GLN A 131 -8.17 -11.77 -24.32
CA GLN A 131 -9.30 -12.51 -23.72
C GLN A 131 -10.65 -11.81 -23.95
N ASN A 132 -10.65 -10.48 -24.07
CA ASN A 132 -11.81 -9.65 -24.35
C ASN A 132 -11.36 -8.42 -25.16
N PRO A 133 -11.55 -8.42 -26.50
CA PRO A 133 -11.14 -7.33 -27.37
C PRO A 133 -11.76 -5.95 -27.02
N GLN A 134 -12.83 -5.92 -26.23
CA GLN A 134 -13.44 -4.67 -25.73
C GLN A 134 -12.74 -4.12 -24.48
N GLN A 135 -11.94 -4.93 -23.79
CA GLN A 135 -11.08 -4.51 -22.70
C GLN A 135 -9.67 -4.23 -23.24
N TRP A 136 -9.47 -3.00 -23.71
CA TRP A 136 -8.19 -2.52 -24.28
C TRP A 136 -7.10 -2.23 -23.23
N TRP A 137 -7.31 -2.62 -21.98
CA TRP A 137 -6.45 -2.31 -20.84
C TRP A 137 -5.71 -3.55 -20.35
N SER A 138 -4.44 -3.39 -20.01
CA SER A 138 -3.63 -4.44 -19.37
C SER A 138 -3.76 -4.30 -17.85
N THR A 139 -4.09 -5.39 -17.17
CA THR A 139 -3.99 -5.47 -15.71
C THR A 139 -2.55 -5.76 -15.32
N ALA A 140 -2.03 -5.11 -14.28
CA ALA A 140 -0.67 -5.34 -13.83
C ALA A 140 -0.46 -6.73 -13.26
N THR A 141 0.72 -7.23 -13.61
CA THR A 141 1.55 -8.19 -12.90
C THR A 141 1.50 -8.02 -11.39
N THR A 142 1.21 -9.11 -10.67
CA THR A 142 1.61 -9.25 -9.27
C THR A 142 3.13 -9.26 -9.21
N VAL A 143 3.72 -8.41 -8.36
CA VAL A 143 5.15 -8.46 -8.07
C VAL A 143 5.37 -9.40 -6.89
N ARG A 144 6.26 -10.36 -7.05
CA ARG A 144 6.65 -11.26 -5.97
C ARG A 144 8.00 -10.82 -5.42
N LEU A 145 8.04 -10.48 -4.14
CA LEU A 145 9.26 -10.10 -3.44
C LEU A 145 9.73 -11.26 -2.57
N ARG A 146 10.95 -11.74 -2.77
CA ARG A 146 11.57 -12.74 -1.88
C ARG A 146 12.54 -12.06 -0.93
N PHE A 147 12.40 -12.36 0.35
CA PHE A 147 13.32 -11.90 1.39
C PHE A 147 14.30 -13.02 1.78
N THR A 148 15.41 -12.66 2.43
CA THR A 148 16.42 -13.62 2.92
C THR A 148 15.88 -14.62 3.95
N ASP A 149 14.88 -14.21 4.73
CA ASP A 149 14.46 -14.85 5.98
C ASP A 149 13.01 -15.35 5.96
N THR A 150 12.24 -15.08 4.90
CA THR A 150 10.83 -15.46 4.81
C THR A 150 10.43 -15.97 3.45
N SER A 151 9.24 -16.58 3.41
CA SER A 151 8.52 -16.85 2.17
C SER A 151 8.34 -15.58 1.34
N PRO A 152 8.23 -15.72 0.01
CA PRO A 152 7.91 -14.60 -0.85
C PRO A 152 6.58 -13.93 -0.45
N VAL A 153 6.52 -12.62 -0.62
CA VAL A 153 5.33 -11.80 -0.41
C VAL A 153 4.88 -11.24 -1.76
N GLU A 154 3.57 -11.16 -1.96
CA GLU A 154 2.98 -10.62 -3.18
C GLU A 154 2.59 -9.16 -2.99
N VAL A 155 2.94 -8.34 -3.97
CA VAL A 155 2.52 -6.96 -4.13
C VAL A 155 1.56 -6.92 -5.30
N LEU A 156 0.32 -6.56 -5.00
CA LEU A 156 -0.73 -6.43 -5.99
C LEU A 156 -0.46 -5.20 -6.87
N GLY A 157 -0.29 -5.42 -8.16
CA GLY A 157 -0.07 -4.35 -9.12
C GLY A 157 -1.35 -3.57 -9.46
N PRO A 158 -1.22 -2.44 -10.18
CA PRO A 158 -2.36 -1.65 -10.64
C PRO A 158 -3.28 -2.40 -11.59
N THR A 159 -4.59 -2.24 -11.41
CA THR A 159 -5.55 -2.65 -12.42
C THR A 159 -5.56 -1.71 -13.63
N SER A 160 -5.18 -0.44 -13.46
CA SER A 160 -5.30 0.63 -14.47
C SER A 160 -3.98 1.07 -15.12
N LEU A 161 -3.13 0.15 -15.58
CA LEU A 161 -1.82 0.52 -16.21
C LEU A 161 -1.92 1.39 -17.47
N TYR A 162 -3.11 1.51 -18.06
CA TYR A 162 -3.36 2.43 -19.17
C TYR A 162 -3.34 3.90 -18.75
N GLN A 163 -3.52 4.20 -17.45
CA GLN A 163 -3.41 5.55 -16.92
C GLN A 163 -1.93 5.91 -16.71
N PRO A 164 -1.40 6.97 -17.37
CA PRO A 164 0.02 7.30 -17.31
C PRO A 164 0.55 7.54 -15.89
N ALA A 165 -0.21 8.24 -15.05
CA ALA A 165 0.18 8.54 -13.68
C ALA A 165 0.26 7.29 -12.79
N VAL A 166 -0.66 6.33 -12.99
CA VAL A 166 -0.66 5.06 -12.27
C VAL A 166 0.54 4.22 -12.67
N ARG A 167 0.79 4.11 -13.98
CA ARG A 167 1.97 3.41 -14.52
C ARG A 167 3.27 4.03 -14.02
N GLU A 168 3.42 5.34 -14.10
CA GLU A 168 4.62 6.05 -13.64
C GLU A 168 4.89 5.80 -12.16
N ARG A 169 3.87 5.89 -11.30
CA ARG A 169 4.02 5.61 -9.87
C ARG A 169 4.38 4.16 -9.59
N TRP A 170 3.78 3.22 -10.32
CA TRP A 170 4.11 1.80 -10.20
C TRP A 170 5.54 1.51 -10.66
N ASP A 171 5.97 2.05 -11.79
CA ASP A 171 7.32 1.91 -12.31
C ASP A 171 8.35 2.50 -11.33
N GLN A 172 8.07 3.68 -10.75
CA GLN A 172 8.91 4.29 -9.70
C GLN A 172 9.03 3.40 -8.46
N PHE A 173 7.92 2.79 -8.02
CA PHE A 173 7.92 1.87 -6.88
C PHE A 173 8.75 0.61 -7.16
N VAL A 174 8.52 -0.04 -8.30
CA VAL A 174 9.25 -1.25 -8.70
C VAL A 174 10.73 -0.96 -8.89
N GLU A 175 11.08 0.16 -9.53
CA GLU A 175 12.47 0.56 -9.77
C GLU A 175 13.19 0.89 -8.45
N ALA A 176 12.52 1.56 -7.50
CA ALA A 176 13.09 1.82 -6.18
C ALA A 176 13.48 0.52 -5.46
N ILE A 177 12.66 -0.54 -5.56
CA ILE A 177 12.99 -1.86 -5.01
C ILE A 177 14.10 -2.53 -5.82
N ARG A 178 14.01 -2.55 -7.16
CA ARG A 178 15.03 -3.21 -8.00
C ARG A 178 16.41 -2.60 -7.82
N SER A 179 16.50 -1.29 -7.63
CA SER A 179 17.77 -0.59 -7.42
C SER A 179 18.56 -1.06 -6.20
N SER A 180 17.91 -1.74 -5.25
CA SER A 180 18.57 -2.32 -4.08
C SER A 180 18.98 -3.78 -4.24
N VAL A 181 18.49 -4.45 -5.28
CA VAL A 181 18.79 -5.86 -5.57
C VAL A 181 19.96 -5.90 -6.54
N ALA A 182 21.12 -6.31 -6.04
CA ALA A 182 22.37 -6.40 -6.80
C ALA A 182 22.42 -7.62 -7.72
#